data_AF-A0A7S2E6T2-F1
#
_entry.id   AF-A0A7S2E6T2-F1
#
_cell.length_a   1.000
_cell.length_b   1.000
_cell.length_c   1.000
_cell.angle_alpha   90.00
_cell.angle_beta   90.00
_cell.angle_gamma   90.00
#
_symmetry.space_group_name_H-M   'P 1'
#
loop_
_entity.id
_entity.type
_entity.pdbx_description
1 polymer ?
#
loop_
_entity_poly.entity_id
_entity_poly.type
_entity_poly.pdbx_seq_one_letter_code
_entity_poly.pdbx_strand_id
1 'polypeptide(L)'
;MAAEGDHIRRYNYTGEDDEVPDDVTHVTVDASVRVIPEEAFYDNHSIVEVICGVNVKKVGEGAFDGCSSLRRVIMPGVEVVEENAFYDCKALTDIECGKLEIIESEAFQRCTSLGSINLPSAKFVEGYAFRYCEALAVVKFGSKLERIERRAFVDCTALERITIPLKDGIIAADDIFTECDNLKHVDQVEGELHETIAALQLEEWRNDMNEEIDSINQILPTVSAGFSPACIASRHFNEECPPISRVAIVHV
;
A
#
# COMPACT_ATOMS: atom_id res chain seq x y z
N MET A 1 18.01 -40.37 -10.15
CA MET A 1 16.89 -39.53 -9.71
C MET A 1 16.91 -38.31 -10.60
N ALA A 2 16.09 -38.31 -11.65
CA ALA A 2 15.92 -37.13 -12.49
C ALA A 2 15.19 -36.07 -11.64
N ALA A 3 15.68 -34.83 -11.67
CA ALA A 3 14.93 -33.69 -11.15
C ALA A 3 13.56 -33.70 -11.83
N GLU A 4 12.48 -33.78 -11.05
CA GLU A 4 11.15 -33.44 -11.55
C GLU A 4 11.26 -32.00 -12.03
N GLY A 5 11.28 -31.83 -13.35
CA GLY A 5 11.28 -30.53 -13.97
C GLY A 5 10.02 -29.82 -13.50
N ASP A 6 10.21 -28.62 -12.96
CA ASP A 6 9.15 -27.66 -12.69
C ASP A 6 8.49 -27.32 -14.03
N HIS A 7 7.55 -28.16 -14.45
CA HIS A 7 6.91 -28.05 -15.74
C HIS A 7 5.94 -26.87 -15.68
N ILE A 8 6.39 -25.72 -16.17
CA ILE A 8 5.54 -24.55 -16.35
C ILE A 8 4.31 -24.96 -17.19
N ARG A 9 3.14 -24.93 -16.56
CA ARG A 9 1.84 -25.22 -17.17
C ARG A 9 1.08 -23.92 -17.30
N ARG A 10 0.82 -23.54 -18.55
CA ARG A 10 0.21 -22.25 -18.90
C ARG A 10 -1.27 -22.42 -19.22
N TYR A 11 -2.07 -21.48 -18.76
CA TYR A 11 -3.48 -21.38 -19.04
C TYR A 11 -3.83 -19.98 -19.54
N ASN A 12 -4.65 -19.89 -20.59
CA ASN A 12 -5.19 -18.61 -21.06
C ASN A 12 -6.64 -18.49 -20.59
N TYR A 13 -6.88 -17.70 -19.55
CA TYR A 13 -8.20 -17.47 -18.99
C TYR A 13 -8.99 -16.47 -19.85
N THR A 14 -10.14 -16.89 -20.38
CA THR A 14 -10.94 -16.07 -21.31
C THR A 14 -12.20 -15.47 -20.67
N GLY A 15 -12.51 -15.84 -19.43
CA GLY A 15 -13.68 -15.35 -18.69
C GLY A 15 -15.00 -16.04 -19.03
N GLU A 16 -15.00 -17.05 -19.90
CA GLU A 16 -16.20 -17.81 -20.28
C GLU A 16 -16.32 -19.11 -19.47
N ASP A 17 -16.96 -19.11 -18.28
CA ASP A 17 -17.25 -20.32 -17.45
C ASP A 17 -16.15 -21.41 -17.46
N ASP A 18 -14.90 -20.96 -17.52
CA ASP A 18 -13.73 -21.77 -17.81
C ASP A 18 -13.17 -22.26 -16.47
N GLU A 19 -13.46 -23.50 -16.10
CA GLU A 19 -12.84 -24.11 -14.92
C GLU A 19 -11.32 -24.19 -15.13
N VAL A 20 -10.58 -23.43 -14.32
CA VAL A 20 -9.12 -23.34 -14.42
C VAL A 20 -8.53 -24.65 -13.90
N PRO A 21 -7.73 -25.39 -14.68
CA PRO A 21 -7.23 -26.69 -14.23
C PRO A 21 -6.35 -26.58 -12.98
N ASP A 22 -6.56 -27.47 -12.01
CA ASP A 22 -5.85 -27.47 -10.71
C ASP A 22 -4.33 -27.62 -10.80
N ASP A 23 -3.79 -27.96 -11.97
CA ASP A 23 -2.39 -28.25 -12.18
C ASP A 23 -1.63 -27.17 -12.97
N VAL A 24 -2.30 -26.04 -13.26
CA VAL A 24 -1.68 -24.91 -13.95
C VAL A 24 -0.91 -24.04 -12.96
N THR A 25 0.26 -23.56 -13.39
CA THR A 25 1.14 -22.73 -12.56
C THR A 25 1.21 -21.29 -13.06
N HIS A 26 0.84 -21.02 -14.30
CA HIS A 26 0.94 -19.69 -14.91
C HIS A 26 -0.36 -19.36 -15.67
N VAL A 27 -1.05 -18.31 -15.26
CA VAL A 27 -2.28 -17.85 -15.92
C VAL A 27 -2.01 -16.56 -16.68
N THR A 28 -2.40 -16.52 -17.94
CA THR A 28 -2.57 -15.27 -18.69
C THR A 28 -4.06 -14.99 -18.79
N VAL A 29 -4.49 -13.80 -18.39
CA VAL A 29 -5.88 -13.36 -18.59
C VAL A 29 -5.96 -12.63 -19.92
N ASP A 30 -6.83 -13.11 -20.80
CA ASP A 30 -6.94 -12.61 -22.17
C ASP A 30 -7.28 -11.09 -22.20
N ALA A 31 -6.84 -10.39 -23.24
CA ALA A 31 -7.15 -8.98 -23.41
C ALA A 31 -8.64 -8.70 -23.72
N SER A 32 -9.43 -9.73 -24.04
CA SER A 32 -10.88 -9.69 -24.14
C SER A 32 -11.53 -9.50 -22.76
N VAL A 33 -10.94 -10.06 -21.70
CA VAL A 33 -11.48 -10.01 -20.34
C VAL A 33 -11.47 -8.58 -19.83
N ARG A 34 -12.59 -8.18 -19.21
CA ARG A 34 -12.76 -6.85 -18.58
C ARG A 34 -12.77 -6.94 -17.06
N VAL A 35 -13.29 -8.03 -16.53
CA VAL A 35 -13.45 -8.28 -15.11
C VAL A 35 -13.02 -9.73 -14.87
N ILE A 36 -12.13 -9.95 -13.92
CA ILE A 36 -11.97 -11.29 -13.33
C ILE A 36 -13.10 -11.41 -12.32
N PRO A 37 -14.04 -12.36 -12.49
CA PRO A 37 -15.22 -12.46 -11.63
C PRO A 37 -14.84 -12.84 -10.20
N GLU A 38 -15.83 -12.69 -9.32
CA GLU A 38 -15.80 -13.18 -7.94
C GLU A 38 -15.32 -14.65 -7.91
N GLU A 39 -14.43 -14.95 -6.97
CA GLU A 39 -13.90 -16.30 -6.69
C GLU A 39 -13.29 -17.06 -7.89
N ALA A 40 -12.93 -16.38 -8.99
CA ALA A 40 -12.49 -17.02 -10.24
C ALA A 40 -11.31 -18.03 -10.07
N PHE A 41 -10.44 -17.80 -9.10
CA PHE A 41 -9.30 -18.63 -8.75
C PHE A 41 -9.25 -18.92 -7.24
N TYR A 42 -10.38 -18.90 -6.55
CA TYR A 42 -10.49 -19.13 -5.11
C TYR A 42 -9.79 -20.42 -4.68
N ASP A 43 -9.00 -20.34 -3.61
CA ASP A 43 -8.26 -21.44 -2.96
C ASP A 43 -7.31 -22.21 -3.90
N ASN A 44 -6.89 -21.60 -5.01
CA ASN A 44 -5.99 -22.27 -5.96
C ASN A 44 -4.54 -22.30 -5.42
N HIS A 45 -4.07 -23.50 -5.08
CA HIS A 45 -2.73 -23.68 -4.53
C HIS A 45 -1.64 -24.01 -5.55
N SER A 46 -1.94 -24.00 -6.84
CA SER A 46 -0.99 -24.35 -7.91
C SER A 46 -0.49 -23.14 -8.69
N ILE A 47 -1.32 -22.11 -8.83
CA ILE A 47 -0.95 -20.90 -9.58
C ILE A 47 0.17 -20.16 -8.85
N VAL A 48 1.23 -19.86 -9.60
CA VAL A 48 2.43 -19.15 -9.15
C VAL A 48 2.51 -17.75 -9.74
N GLU A 49 2.03 -17.57 -10.98
CA GLU A 49 2.05 -16.29 -11.67
C GLU A 49 0.74 -16.02 -12.43
N VAL A 50 0.26 -14.77 -12.32
CA VAL A 50 -0.89 -14.26 -13.08
C VAL A 50 -0.45 -13.02 -13.87
N ILE A 51 -0.71 -13.03 -15.17
CA ILE A 51 -0.48 -11.89 -16.07
C ILE A 51 -1.81 -11.44 -16.65
N CYS A 52 -2.28 -10.28 -16.20
CA CYS A 52 -3.52 -9.70 -16.68
C CYS A 52 -3.34 -8.96 -18.01
N GLY A 53 -4.24 -9.21 -18.95
CA GLY A 53 -4.36 -8.42 -20.16
C GLY A 53 -4.58 -6.93 -19.87
N VAL A 54 -4.11 -6.07 -20.77
CA VAL A 54 -4.11 -4.60 -20.59
C VAL A 54 -5.50 -3.98 -20.43
N ASN A 55 -6.56 -4.71 -20.76
CA ASN A 55 -7.94 -4.24 -20.66
C ASN A 55 -8.71 -4.80 -19.47
N VAL A 56 -8.11 -5.67 -18.65
CA VAL A 56 -8.71 -6.10 -17.39
C VAL A 56 -8.77 -4.88 -16.48
N LYS A 57 -9.98 -4.50 -16.05
CA LYS A 57 -10.24 -3.30 -15.25
C LYS A 57 -10.47 -3.58 -13.78
N LYS A 58 -10.94 -4.78 -13.47
CA LYS A 58 -11.38 -5.14 -12.14
C LYS A 58 -10.98 -6.58 -11.82
N VAL A 59 -10.50 -6.78 -10.60
CA VAL A 59 -10.37 -8.08 -9.95
C VAL A 59 -11.50 -8.18 -8.94
N GLY A 60 -12.37 -9.18 -9.12
CA GLY A 60 -13.57 -9.36 -8.31
C GLY A 60 -13.30 -9.83 -6.89
N GLU A 61 -14.34 -9.76 -6.07
CA GLU A 61 -14.32 -10.21 -4.67
C GLU A 61 -13.76 -11.63 -4.54
N GLY A 62 -12.78 -11.82 -3.65
CA GLY A 62 -12.18 -13.14 -3.40
C GLY A 62 -11.55 -13.84 -4.61
N ALA A 63 -11.31 -13.14 -5.73
CA ALA A 63 -10.91 -13.79 -7.00
C ALA A 63 -9.63 -14.65 -6.89
N PHE A 64 -8.72 -14.32 -5.98
CA PHE A 64 -7.51 -15.07 -5.66
C PHE A 64 -7.38 -15.35 -4.16
N ASP A 65 -8.46 -15.29 -3.38
CA ASP A 65 -8.43 -15.62 -1.95
C ASP A 65 -7.85 -17.04 -1.76
N GLY A 66 -6.91 -17.20 -0.83
CA GLY A 66 -6.31 -18.49 -0.50
C GLY A 66 -5.30 -19.01 -1.53
N CYS A 67 -4.94 -18.22 -2.55
CA CYS A 67 -3.92 -18.59 -3.54
C CYS A 67 -2.50 -18.64 -2.93
N SER A 68 -2.24 -19.63 -2.09
CA SER A 68 -1.07 -19.71 -1.20
C SER A 68 0.27 -19.92 -1.93
N SER A 69 0.24 -20.33 -3.21
CA SER A 69 1.43 -20.47 -4.07
C SER A 69 1.67 -19.27 -5.00
N LEU A 70 0.73 -18.33 -5.09
CA LEU A 70 0.81 -17.18 -5.98
C LEU A 70 1.92 -16.25 -5.51
N ARG A 71 2.92 -16.04 -6.37
CA ARG A 71 4.11 -15.21 -6.08
C ARG A 71 4.10 -13.88 -6.80
N ARG A 72 3.54 -13.85 -8.01
CA ARG A 72 3.63 -12.69 -8.90
C ARG A 72 2.33 -12.40 -9.62
N VAL A 73 1.92 -11.14 -9.59
CA VAL A 73 0.74 -10.63 -10.29
C VAL A 73 1.12 -9.39 -11.10
N ILE A 74 0.88 -9.43 -12.41
CA ILE A 74 1.06 -8.29 -13.31
C ILE A 74 -0.32 -7.79 -13.76
N MET A 75 -0.70 -6.60 -13.36
CA MET A 75 -2.01 -6.00 -13.65
C MET A 75 -1.90 -4.54 -14.10
N PRO A 76 -1.44 -4.28 -15.34
CA PRO A 76 -1.14 -2.92 -15.80
C PRO A 76 -2.40 -2.09 -16.07
N GLY A 77 -3.52 -2.75 -16.36
CA GLY A 77 -4.79 -2.13 -16.74
C GLY A 77 -5.84 -2.04 -15.64
N VAL A 78 -5.64 -2.75 -14.52
CA VAL A 78 -6.60 -2.89 -13.42
C VAL A 78 -6.71 -1.57 -12.67
N GLU A 79 -7.94 -1.15 -12.43
CA GLU A 79 -8.33 0.09 -11.76
C GLU A 79 -8.94 -0.19 -10.38
N VAL A 80 -9.57 -1.36 -10.19
CA VAL A 80 -10.21 -1.76 -8.93
C VAL A 80 -9.80 -3.18 -8.55
N VAL A 81 -9.41 -3.36 -7.29
CA VAL A 81 -9.27 -4.66 -6.63
C VAL A 81 -10.30 -4.69 -5.51
N GLU A 82 -11.28 -5.59 -5.65
CA GLU A 82 -12.42 -5.70 -4.74
C GLU A 82 -12.07 -6.43 -3.42
N GLU A 83 -13.05 -6.48 -2.52
CA GLU A 83 -12.92 -7.07 -1.18
C GLU A 83 -12.29 -8.47 -1.23
N ASN A 84 -11.33 -8.74 -0.34
CA ASN A 84 -10.64 -10.04 -0.21
C ASN A 84 -9.96 -10.59 -1.48
N ALA A 85 -9.84 -9.82 -2.57
CA ALA A 85 -9.42 -10.34 -3.88
C ALA A 85 -8.08 -11.11 -3.86
N PHE A 86 -7.14 -10.78 -2.97
CA PHE A 86 -5.88 -11.50 -2.74
C PHE A 86 -5.69 -11.84 -1.25
N TYR A 87 -6.79 -12.07 -0.52
CA TYR A 87 -6.74 -12.48 0.88
C TYR A 87 -5.91 -13.77 1.05
N ASP A 88 -5.05 -13.81 2.07
CA ASP A 88 -4.22 -14.97 2.41
C ASP A 88 -3.34 -15.53 1.27
N CYS A 89 -3.00 -14.70 0.29
CA CYS A 89 -1.97 -14.98 -0.72
C CYS A 89 -0.55 -14.92 -0.11
N LYS A 90 -0.26 -15.85 0.81
CA LYS A 90 0.94 -15.82 1.66
C LYS A 90 2.27 -15.79 0.91
N ALA A 91 2.34 -16.33 -0.30
CA ALA A 91 3.55 -16.36 -1.12
C ALA A 91 3.72 -15.13 -2.03
N LEU A 92 2.75 -14.21 -2.06
CA LEU A 92 2.74 -13.08 -2.99
C LEU A 92 3.85 -12.09 -2.61
N THR A 93 4.85 -11.98 -3.47
CA THR A 93 6.03 -11.11 -3.27
C THR A 93 6.02 -9.92 -4.20
N ASP A 94 5.48 -10.08 -5.41
CA ASP A 94 5.65 -9.14 -6.51
C ASP A 94 4.29 -8.76 -7.13
N ILE A 95 3.90 -7.50 -6.96
CA ILE A 95 2.70 -6.92 -7.58
C ILE A 95 3.12 -5.77 -8.49
N GLU A 96 2.79 -5.89 -9.77
CA GLU A 96 3.00 -4.84 -10.76
C GLU A 96 1.66 -4.24 -11.18
N CYS A 97 1.33 -3.05 -10.67
CA CYS A 97 0.11 -2.32 -10.99
C CYS A 97 0.42 -0.88 -11.42
N GLY A 98 -0.20 -0.42 -12.52
CA GLY A 98 0.00 0.94 -13.04
C GLY A 98 -1.19 1.87 -12.85
N LYS A 99 -2.40 1.32 -12.93
CA LYS A 99 -3.65 2.08 -12.96
C LYS A 99 -4.57 1.83 -11.76
N LEU A 100 -4.10 1.06 -10.78
CA LEU A 100 -4.89 0.69 -9.61
C LEU A 100 -5.29 1.96 -8.84
N GLU A 101 -6.59 2.25 -8.81
CA GLU A 101 -7.17 3.45 -8.20
C GLU A 101 -7.86 3.13 -6.86
N ILE A 102 -8.54 1.99 -6.78
CA ILE A 102 -9.33 1.58 -5.61
C ILE A 102 -8.83 0.22 -5.13
N ILE A 103 -8.49 0.16 -3.86
CA ILE A 103 -8.14 -1.06 -3.13
C ILE A 103 -9.16 -1.19 -2.02
N GLU A 104 -10.09 -2.12 -2.18
CA GLU A 104 -11.18 -2.34 -1.24
C GLU A 104 -10.71 -3.10 0.01
N SER A 105 -11.65 -3.27 0.94
CA SER A 105 -11.38 -3.81 2.26
C SER A 105 -10.73 -5.20 2.18
N GLU A 106 -9.71 -5.43 3.02
CA GLU A 106 -9.01 -6.73 3.13
C GLU A 106 -8.39 -7.27 1.82
N ALA A 107 -8.33 -6.48 0.73
CA ALA A 107 -7.91 -6.92 -0.60
C ALA A 107 -6.56 -7.65 -0.66
N PHE A 108 -5.58 -7.25 0.17
CA PHE A 108 -4.27 -7.89 0.31
C PHE A 108 -3.99 -8.34 1.75
N GLN A 109 -5.03 -8.52 2.57
CA GLN A 109 -4.85 -8.95 3.96
C GLN A 109 -4.13 -10.31 4.02
N ARG A 110 -3.13 -10.42 4.91
CA ARG A 110 -2.28 -11.62 5.10
C ARG A 110 -1.43 -12.02 3.88
N CYS A 111 -1.13 -11.08 2.97
CA CYS A 111 -0.04 -11.24 2.00
C CYS A 111 1.32 -11.13 2.72
N THR A 112 1.65 -12.10 3.57
CA THR A 112 2.77 -12.02 4.52
C THR A 112 4.15 -11.92 3.88
N SER A 113 4.31 -12.31 2.62
CA SER A 113 5.57 -12.22 1.86
C SER A 113 5.70 -10.95 1.01
N LEU A 114 4.68 -10.09 0.94
CA LEU A 114 4.69 -8.90 0.08
C LEU A 114 5.70 -7.90 0.63
N GLY A 115 6.84 -7.73 -0.04
CA GLY A 115 7.94 -6.91 0.46
C GLY A 115 7.82 -5.41 0.18
N SER A 116 7.24 -5.06 -0.97
CA SER A 116 7.02 -3.67 -1.35
C SER A 116 5.89 -3.53 -2.36
N ILE A 117 5.22 -2.38 -2.38
CA ILE A 117 4.20 -2.09 -3.38
C ILE A 117 4.28 -0.63 -3.87
N ASN A 118 4.09 -0.44 -5.17
CA ASN A 118 4.06 0.87 -5.82
C ASN A 118 2.67 1.14 -6.41
N LEU A 119 2.02 2.19 -5.92
CA LEU A 119 0.63 2.55 -6.15
C LEU A 119 0.53 3.99 -6.68
N PRO A 120 1.06 4.28 -7.90
CA PRO A 120 1.15 5.65 -8.41
C PRO A 120 -0.21 6.27 -8.74
N SER A 121 -1.25 5.46 -8.93
CA SER A 121 -2.60 5.90 -9.30
C SER A 121 -3.64 5.73 -8.19
N ALA A 122 -3.28 5.13 -7.05
CA ALA A 122 -4.24 4.83 -5.99
C ALA A 122 -4.84 6.12 -5.42
N LYS A 123 -6.16 6.12 -5.28
CA LYS A 123 -6.98 7.19 -4.70
C LYS A 123 -7.52 6.78 -3.34
N PHE A 124 -8.01 5.53 -3.25
CA PHE A 124 -8.68 5.00 -2.07
C PHE A 124 -8.05 3.67 -1.65
N VAL A 125 -7.67 3.60 -0.38
CA VAL A 125 -7.25 2.37 0.30
C VAL A 125 -8.21 2.16 1.46
N GLU A 126 -9.05 1.14 1.38
CA GLU A 126 -10.06 0.85 2.37
C GLU A 126 -9.51 0.10 3.60
N GLY A 127 -10.40 -0.15 4.55
CA GLY A 127 -10.04 -0.73 5.84
C GLY A 127 -9.36 -2.08 5.70
N TYR A 128 -8.31 -2.32 6.49
CA TYR A 128 -7.59 -3.59 6.54
C TYR A 128 -6.95 -4.06 5.22
N ALA A 129 -6.92 -3.24 4.17
CA ALA A 129 -6.45 -3.61 2.83
C ALA A 129 -5.09 -4.33 2.81
N PHE A 130 -4.14 -3.97 3.68
CA PHE A 130 -2.81 -4.58 3.81
C PHE A 130 -2.55 -5.14 5.21
N ARG A 131 -3.58 -5.42 6.02
CA ARG A 131 -3.38 -5.93 7.38
C ARG A 131 -2.62 -7.26 7.37
N TYR A 132 -1.70 -7.44 8.33
CA TYR A 132 -0.81 -8.61 8.41
C TYR A 132 0.11 -8.82 7.20
N CYS A 133 0.42 -7.78 6.42
CA CYS A 133 1.51 -7.84 5.44
C CYS A 133 2.87 -7.70 6.16
N GLU A 134 3.26 -8.73 6.92
CA GLU A 134 4.40 -8.67 7.84
C GLU A 134 5.75 -8.35 7.18
N ALA A 135 5.96 -8.73 5.90
CA ALA A 135 7.17 -8.41 5.15
C ALA A 135 7.13 -7.04 4.44
N LEU A 136 5.99 -6.32 4.46
CA LEU A 136 5.81 -5.09 3.70
C LEU A 136 6.65 -3.96 4.27
N ALA A 137 7.80 -3.71 3.65
CA ALA A 137 8.78 -2.74 4.11
C ALA A 137 8.62 -1.36 3.46
N VAL A 138 8.10 -1.31 2.22
CA VAL A 138 8.03 -0.07 1.44
C VAL A 138 6.69 0.04 0.71
N VAL A 139 5.98 1.15 0.94
CA VAL A 139 4.74 1.49 0.22
C VAL A 139 4.90 2.85 -0.43
N LYS A 140 4.62 2.95 -1.74
CA LYS A 140 4.75 4.22 -2.47
C LYS A 140 3.42 4.61 -3.11
N PHE A 141 2.82 5.69 -2.66
CA PHE A 141 1.65 6.29 -3.32
C PHE A 141 2.05 7.39 -4.29
N GLY A 142 1.16 7.71 -5.22
CA GLY A 142 1.27 8.89 -6.07
C GLY A 142 0.51 10.10 -5.52
N SER A 143 0.56 11.22 -6.26
CA SER A 143 -0.11 12.48 -5.88
C SER A 143 -1.64 12.42 -5.91
N LYS A 144 -2.22 11.37 -6.50
CA LYS A 144 -3.67 11.16 -6.61
C LYS A 144 -4.31 10.58 -5.37
N LEU A 145 -3.54 10.15 -4.37
CA LEU A 145 -4.12 9.59 -3.14
C LEU A 145 -5.05 10.62 -2.48
N GLU A 146 -6.24 10.15 -2.08
CA GLU A 146 -7.30 10.93 -1.46
C GLU A 146 -7.63 10.41 -0.07
N ARG A 147 -7.65 9.08 0.15
CA ARG A 147 -8.00 8.50 1.45
C ARG A 147 -7.33 7.15 1.71
N ILE A 148 -6.85 6.97 2.95
CA ILE A 148 -6.52 5.69 3.56
C ILE A 148 -7.44 5.51 4.77
N GLU A 149 -8.14 4.39 4.82
CA GLU A 149 -9.10 4.07 5.86
C GLU A 149 -8.49 3.28 7.03
N ARG A 150 -9.35 3.05 8.04
CA ARG A 150 -8.97 2.50 9.34
C ARG A 150 -8.24 1.17 9.19
N ARG A 151 -7.09 1.07 9.88
CA ARG A 151 -6.31 -0.17 10.02
C ARG A 151 -5.80 -0.78 8.70
N ALA A 152 -5.70 0.02 7.64
CA ALA A 152 -5.20 -0.44 6.34
C ALA A 152 -3.82 -1.12 6.43
N PHE A 153 -2.94 -0.71 7.35
CA PHE A 153 -1.57 -1.23 7.49
C PHE A 153 -1.29 -1.84 8.87
N VAL A 154 -2.32 -2.29 9.60
CA VAL A 154 -2.12 -2.93 10.92
C VAL A 154 -1.26 -4.19 10.79
N ASP A 155 -0.34 -4.38 11.73
CA ASP A 155 0.57 -5.52 11.78
C ASP A 155 1.51 -5.64 10.55
N CYS A 156 1.72 -4.53 9.82
CA CYS A 156 2.81 -4.42 8.84
C CYS A 156 4.14 -4.17 9.56
N THR A 157 4.59 -5.16 10.33
CA THR A 157 5.71 -5.02 11.28
C THR A 157 7.04 -4.65 10.63
N ALA A 158 7.26 -5.01 9.35
CA ALA A 158 8.46 -4.60 8.60
C ALA A 158 8.37 -3.22 7.95
N LEU A 159 7.23 -2.52 8.00
CA LEU A 159 7.02 -1.28 7.26
C LEU A 159 7.99 -0.20 7.73
N GLU A 160 9.00 0.10 6.92
CA GLU A 160 10.05 1.08 7.24
C GLU A 160 9.78 2.44 6.60
N ARG A 161 9.15 2.44 5.42
CA ARG A 161 8.98 3.64 4.60
C ARG A 161 7.63 3.65 3.88
N ILE A 162 6.92 4.75 4.02
CA ILE A 162 5.71 5.02 3.23
C ILE A 162 5.82 6.38 2.54
N THR A 163 5.43 6.47 1.27
CA THR A 163 5.38 7.74 0.53
C THR A 163 3.92 8.15 0.29
N ILE A 164 3.50 9.32 0.75
CA ILE A 164 2.13 9.86 0.60
C ILE A 164 2.15 11.32 0.13
N PRO A 165 1.11 11.83 -0.56
CA PRO A 165 1.00 13.26 -0.85
C PRO A 165 0.62 14.09 0.38
N LEU A 166 0.95 15.38 0.37
CA LEU A 166 0.50 16.33 1.38
C LEU A 166 -0.90 16.86 1.01
N LYS A 167 -1.97 16.21 1.48
CA LYS A 167 -3.33 16.77 1.45
C LYS A 167 -4.03 16.55 2.79
N ASP A 168 -4.81 17.54 3.20
CA ASP A 168 -5.70 17.44 4.35
C ASP A 168 -6.63 16.23 4.22
N GLY A 169 -6.78 15.47 5.32
CA GLY A 169 -7.78 14.40 5.41
C GLY A 169 -7.45 13.10 4.67
N ILE A 170 -6.22 12.92 4.15
CA ILE A 170 -5.78 11.63 3.57
C ILE A 170 -5.90 10.50 4.59
N ILE A 171 -5.48 10.75 5.82
CA ILE A 171 -5.60 9.82 6.94
C ILE A 171 -6.96 10.05 7.57
N ALA A 172 -7.93 9.22 7.20
CA ALA A 172 -9.32 9.40 7.63
C ALA A 172 -9.64 8.79 9.00
N ALA A 173 -8.72 8.02 9.60
CA ALA A 173 -9.01 7.23 10.78
C ALA A 173 -7.82 7.08 11.75
N ASP A 174 -8.15 6.94 13.03
CA ASP A 174 -7.24 6.46 14.07
C ASP A 174 -6.78 5.01 13.75
N ASP A 175 -5.58 4.61 14.20
CA ASP A 175 -5.03 3.23 14.11
C ASP A 175 -4.56 2.73 12.72
N ILE A 176 -4.17 3.59 11.77
CA ILE A 176 -3.71 3.13 10.44
C ILE A 176 -2.41 2.32 10.52
N PHE A 177 -1.45 2.78 11.33
CA PHE A 177 -0.09 2.22 11.45
C PHE A 177 0.13 1.51 12.80
N THR A 178 -0.92 1.00 13.44
CA THR A 178 -0.77 0.23 14.69
C THR A 178 0.08 -1.02 14.43
N GLU A 179 1.04 -1.30 15.32
CA GLU A 179 2.05 -2.38 15.20
C GLU A 179 2.99 -2.24 13.98
N CYS A 180 3.08 -1.04 13.37
CA CYS A 180 4.13 -0.71 12.40
C CYS A 180 5.40 -0.23 13.11
N ASP A 181 5.97 -1.06 13.99
CA ASP A 181 7.06 -0.68 14.91
C ASP A 181 8.34 -0.19 14.22
N ASN A 182 8.54 -0.57 12.96
CA ASN A 182 9.72 -0.21 12.19
C ASN A 182 9.55 1.03 11.31
N LEU A 183 8.39 1.71 11.34
CA LEU A 183 8.14 2.86 10.48
C LEU A 183 9.05 4.03 10.88
N LYS A 184 10.06 4.28 10.04
CA LYS A 184 11.09 5.29 10.25
C LYS A 184 10.90 6.54 9.39
N HIS A 185 10.26 6.38 8.24
CA HIS A 185 10.19 7.45 7.23
C HIS A 185 8.82 7.54 6.56
N VAL A 186 8.24 8.74 6.60
CA VAL A 186 7.09 9.12 5.79
C VAL A 186 7.58 10.14 4.76
N ASP A 187 7.72 9.71 3.51
CA ASP A 187 8.17 10.55 2.40
C ASP A 187 6.98 11.25 1.74
N GLN A 188 7.25 12.41 1.14
CA GLN A 188 6.24 13.24 0.51
C GLN A 188 6.30 13.11 -1.02
N VAL A 189 5.14 13.04 -1.67
CA VAL A 189 5.05 13.28 -3.12
C VAL A 189 4.63 14.72 -3.35
N GLU A 190 5.45 15.51 -4.07
CA GLU A 190 5.00 16.79 -4.61
C GLU A 190 3.87 16.54 -5.62
N GLY A 191 2.64 16.91 -5.24
CA GLY A 191 1.46 16.86 -6.10
C GLY A 191 1.17 18.21 -6.76
N GLU A 192 0.46 18.20 -7.88
CA GLU A 192 -0.08 19.43 -8.48
C GLU A 192 -1.07 20.07 -7.49
N LEU A 193 -0.70 21.24 -6.96
CA LEU A 193 -1.57 22.04 -6.11
C LEU A 193 -2.76 22.57 -6.92
N HIS A 194 -3.97 22.46 -6.37
CA HIS A 194 -5.15 23.13 -6.92
C HIS A 194 -4.88 24.65 -6.91
N GLU A 195 -4.66 25.26 -8.09
CA GLU A 195 -4.02 26.57 -8.28
C GLU A 195 -4.68 27.78 -7.58
N THR A 196 -5.89 27.63 -7.02
CA THR A 196 -6.75 28.77 -6.66
C THR A 196 -6.76 29.16 -5.18
N ILE A 197 -6.25 28.33 -4.26
CA ILE A 197 -6.20 28.61 -2.81
C ILE A 197 -4.75 28.59 -2.28
N ALA A 198 -3.79 28.30 -3.16
CA ALA A 198 -2.52 27.69 -2.85
C ALA A 198 -1.41 28.57 -2.23
N ALA A 199 -1.56 29.90 -2.20
CA ALA A 199 -0.40 30.77 -1.93
C ALA A 199 -0.27 31.26 -0.48
N LEU A 200 -1.31 31.17 0.37
CA LEU A 200 -1.31 31.81 1.69
C LEU A 200 -1.56 30.86 2.87
N GLN A 201 -2.38 29.81 2.72
CA GLN A 201 -2.62 28.83 3.79
C GLN A 201 -1.63 27.65 3.77
N LEU A 202 -0.90 27.49 2.66
CA LEU A 202 -0.03 26.33 2.44
C LEU A 202 1.36 26.45 3.00
N GLU A 203 1.89 27.65 3.21
CA GLU A 203 3.18 27.76 3.91
C GLU A 203 3.01 27.43 5.39
N GLU A 204 1.95 27.92 6.03
CA GLU A 204 1.62 27.58 7.42
C GLU A 204 1.33 26.09 7.56
N TRP A 205 0.44 25.53 6.74
CA TRP A 205 0.09 24.11 6.83
C TRP A 205 1.24 23.15 6.47
N ARG A 206 2.04 23.48 5.44
CA ARG A 206 3.25 22.71 5.10
C ARG A 206 4.25 22.77 6.24
N ASN A 207 4.38 23.91 6.93
CA ASN A 207 5.27 24.04 8.08
C ASN A 207 4.74 23.22 9.26
N ASP A 208 3.44 23.29 9.58
CA ASP A 208 2.83 22.50 10.65
C ASP A 208 3.00 20.99 10.41
N MET A 209 2.78 20.54 9.18
CA MET A 209 2.91 19.12 8.85
C MET A 209 4.38 18.66 8.76
N ASN A 210 5.29 19.54 8.33
CA ASN A 210 6.73 19.28 8.44
C ASN A 210 7.19 19.27 9.90
N GLU A 211 6.61 20.09 10.78
CA GLU A 211 6.89 20.07 12.22
C GLU A 211 6.36 18.78 12.88
N GLU A 212 5.20 18.27 12.45
CA GLU A 212 4.69 16.95 12.86
C GLU A 212 5.60 15.81 12.37
N ILE A 213 6.03 15.84 11.10
CA ILE A 213 6.99 14.88 10.53
C ILE A 213 8.32 14.96 11.26
N ASP A 214 8.84 16.16 11.52
CA ASP A 214 10.08 16.37 12.25
C ASP A 214 9.96 15.93 13.71
N SER A 215 8.80 16.07 14.32
CA SER A 215 8.52 15.55 15.67
C SER A 215 8.50 14.02 15.69
N ILE A 216 7.88 13.38 14.68
CA ILE A 216 7.95 11.92 14.48
C ILE A 216 9.41 11.48 14.29
N ASN A 217 10.19 12.23 13.51
CA ASN A 217 11.62 11.97 13.31
C ASN A 217 12.48 12.22 14.58
N GLN A 218 12.03 13.06 15.51
CA GLN A 218 12.75 13.41 16.75
C GLN A 218 12.45 12.51 17.96
N ILE A 219 11.32 11.79 17.97
CA ILE A 219 10.94 10.85 19.04
C ILE A 219 11.73 9.53 18.96
N LEU A 220 12.49 9.31 17.89
CA LEU A 220 13.28 8.11 17.65
C LEU A 220 14.79 8.34 17.89
N PRO A 221 15.53 7.36 18.45
CA PRO A 221 16.90 7.57 18.89
C PRO A 221 17.81 7.85 17.68
N THR A 222 18.24 9.11 17.57
CA THR A 222 19.36 9.48 16.73
C THR A 222 20.61 8.79 17.23
N VAL A 223 21.16 7.87 16.43
CA VAL A 223 22.52 7.39 16.60
C VAL A 223 23.42 8.61 16.50
N SER A 224 24.07 8.96 17.61
CA SER A 224 24.93 10.13 17.68
C SER A 224 26.13 9.97 16.73
N ALA A 225 26.18 10.83 15.72
CA ALA A 225 27.43 11.20 15.06
C ALA A 225 27.50 12.72 15.10
N GLY A 226 28.20 13.22 16.13
CA GLY A 226 28.27 14.64 16.42
C GLY A 226 29.02 15.43 15.35
N PHE A 227 28.49 16.60 15.03
CA PHE A 227 29.26 17.80 14.72
C PHE A 227 28.44 19.04 15.14
N SER A 228 29.05 19.90 15.94
CA SER A 228 28.74 21.34 16.09
C SER A 228 29.89 22.08 15.35
N PRO A 229 29.82 23.37 14.92
CA PRO A 229 28.98 24.45 15.48
C PRO A 229 28.50 25.59 14.54
N ALA A 230 27.60 26.40 15.13
CA ALA A 230 27.44 27.86 14.95
C ALA A 230 26.65 28.43 13.75
N CYS A 231 25.93 29.52 14.09
CA CYS A 231 25.05 30.38 13.29
C CYS A 231 23.62 29.80 13.15
N ILE A 232 22.54 30.44 13.64
CA ILE A 232 22.20 31.86 13.54
C ILE A 232 21.54 32.33 14.84
N ALA A 233 21.93 33.55 15.22
CA ALA A 233 21.59 34.22 16.46
C ALA A 233 20.25 34.97 16.41
N SER A 234 19.63 35.02 17.60
CA SER A 234 18.77 36.08 18.13
C SER A 234 17.41 36.33 17.46
N ARG A 235 16.34 36.07 18.22
CA ARG A 235 15.62 37.13 18.95
C ARG A 235 14.67 36.53 19.98
N HIS A 236 14.76 37.07 21.19
CA HIS A 236 13.82 36.88 22.29
C HIS A 236 12.40 37.31 21.90
N PHE A 237 11.40 36.51 22.27
CA PHE A 237 10.20 37.00 22.97
C PHE A 237 9.63 35.89 23.86
N ASN A 238 9.67 36.14 25.17
CA ASN A 238 8.82 35.63 26.27
C ASN A 238 7.35 35.48 25.85
N GLU A 239 6.44 34.72 26.47
CA GLU A 239 6.37 33.80 27.62
C GLU A 239 4.94 33.19 27.52
N GLU A 240 4.80 31.92 27.88
CA GLU A 240 3.64 31.27 28.53
C GLU A 240 2.23 31.33 27.90
N CYS A 241 1.80 30.18 27.35
CA CYS A 241 0.40 29.75 27.43
C CYS A 241 0.29 28.20 27.40
N PRO A 242 0.02 27.52 28.54
CA PRO A 242 -0.38 26.10 28.57
C PRO A 242 -1.88 25.94 28.93
N PRO A 243 -2.49 24.74 28.81
CA PRO A 243 -2.28 23.65 27.87
C PRO A 243 -3.53 23.46 26.96
N ILE A 244 -3.36 23.00 25.72
CA ILE A 244 -4.43 22.27 25.04
C ILE A 244 -3.92 20.87 24.77
N SER A 245 -4.32 19.98 25.66
CA SER A 245 -4.21 18.55 25.55
C SER A 245 -4.99 18.04 24.34
N ARG A 246 -4.29 17.68 23.26
CA ARG A 246 -4.64 16.51 22.43
C ARG A 246 -3.36 15.85 21.96
N VAL A 247 -2.85 15.00 22.85
CA VAL A 247 -1.95 13.92 22.47
C VAL A 247 -2.80 12.95 21.63
N ALA A 248 -2.56 12.86 20.32
CA ALA A 248 -2.85 11.61 19.63
C ALA A 248 -1.69 10.69 19.97
N ILE A 249 -1.87 9.94 21.06
CA ILE A 249 -0.97 8.87 21.45
C ILE A 249 -1.08 7.83 20.33
N VAL A 250 -0.06 7.73 19.48
CA VAL A 250 0.23 6.44 18.85
C VAL A 250 0.67 5.56 20.01
N HIS A 251 -0.28 4.79 20.55
CA HIS A 251 0.09 3.67 21.38
C HIS A 251 0.79 2.70 20.43
N VAL A 252 2.09 2.54 20.67
CA VAL A 252 2.79 1.27 20.42
C VAL A 252 2.00 0.17 21.12
#